data_AF-A0A529ZN39-F1
#
_entry.id   AF-A0A529ZN39-F1
#
_cell.length_a   1.000
_cell.length_b   1.000
_cell.length_c   1.000
_cell.angle_alpha   90.00
_cell.angle_beta   90.00
_cell.angle_gamma   90.00
#
_symmetry.space_group_name_H-M   'P 1'
#
loop_
_entity.id
_entity.type
_entity.pdbx_description
1 polymer ?
#
loop_
_entity_poly.entity_id
_entity_poly.type
_entity_poly.pdbx_seq_one_letter_code
_entity_poly.pdbx_strand_id
1 'polypeptide(L)'
;MAEVGLLEWADKQPDWIRDALRRHAARPGFNLEQEDKAGVTARVRHVGGFTADLPECSPLSAEHLRANSSNEPRAVLCSLGPVKHLNRLAEEQQLRFATDGITIIY
;
A
#
# COMPACT_ATOMS: atom_id res chain seq x y z
N MET A 1 1.43 8.07 17.33
CA MET A 1 1.20 9.25 16.45
C MET A 1 1.24 8.93 14.95
N ALA A 2 1.67 7.74 14.50
CA ALA A 2 1.71 7.42 13.06
C ALA A 2 0.35 7.06 12.43
N GLU A 3 -0.62 6.58 13.22
CA GLU A 3 -1.89 6.06 12.71
C GLU A 3 -2.87 7.14 12.22
N VAL A 4 -2.82 8.33 12.82
CA VAL A 4 -3.66 9.48 12.43
C VAL A 4 -3.33 9.93 11.00
N GLY A 5 -2.04 9.98 10.65
CA GLY A 5 -1.61 10.43 9.32
C GLY A 5 -2.03 9.49 8.19
N LEU A 6 -2.06 8.17 8.41
CA LEU A 6 -2.47 7.22 7.38
C LEU A 6 -3.96 7.31 7.09
N LEU A 7 -4.80 7.40 8.12
CA LEU A 7 -6.25 7.52 7.95
C LEU A 7 -6.62 8.87 7.29
N GLU A 8 -6.00 9.96 7.74
CA GLU A 8 -6.18 11.29 7.13
C GLU A 8 -5.73 11.34 5.67
N TRP A 9 -4.64 10.64 5.33
CA TRP A 9 -4.20 10.53 3.94
C TRP A 9 -5.15 9.67 3.12
N ALA A 10 -5.58 8.53 3.66
CA ALA A 10 -6.48 7.60 3.00
C ALA A 10 -7.83 8.23 2.67
N ASP A 11 -8.36 9.10 3.55
CA ASP A 11 -9.65 9.78 3.33
C ASP A 11 -9.62 10.75 2.14
N LYS A 12 -8.43 11.24 1.76
CA LYS A 12 -8.22 12.09 0.57
C LYS A 12 -8.06 11.28 -0.73
N GLN A 13 -8.01 9.96 -0.65
CA GLN A 13 -7.83 9.10 -1.82
C GLN A 13 -9.17 8.66 -2.41
N PRO A 14 -9.21 8.31 -3.71
CA PRO A 14 -10.37 7.66 -4.33
C PRO A 14 -10.79 6.39 -3.60
N ASP A 15 -12.09 6.07 -3.66
CA ASP A 15 -12.70 4.94 -2.95
C ASP A 15 -12.01 3.59 -3.18
N TRP A 16 -11.51 3.36 -4.41
CA TRP A 16 -10.80 2.13 -4.74
C TRP A 16 -9.46 1.99 -3.99
N ILE A 17 -8.77 3.10 -3.70
CA ILE A 17 -7.53 3.10 -2.93
C ILE A 17 -7.85 2.81 -1.47
N ARG A 18 -8.91 3.42 -0.94
CA ARG A 18 -9.38 3.19 0.43
C ARG A 18 -9.75 1.73 0.65
N ASP A 19 -10.48 1.13 -0.28
CA ASP A 19 -10.86 -0.28 -0.22
C ASP A 19 -9.65 -1.20 -0.41
N ALA A 20 -8.70 -0.87 -1.29
CA ALA A 20 -7.46 -1.64 -1.46
C ALA A 20 -6.64 -1.69 -0.16
N LEU A 21 -6.51 -0.56 0.53
CA LEU A 21 -5.83 -0.49 1.84
C LEU A 21 -6.57 -1.32 2.89
N ARG A 22 -7.90 -1.24 2.93
CA ARG A 22 -8.73 -2.04 3.83
C ARG A 22 -8.54 -3.54 3.59
N ARG A 23 -8.59 -4.00 2.34
CA ARG A 23 -8.36 -5.41 1.96
C ARG A 23 -6.98 -5.89 2.42
N HIS A 24 -5.96 -5.04 2.27
CA HIS A 24 -4.63 -5.35 2.75
C HIS A 24 -4.55 -5.46 4.27
N ALA A 25 -5.13 -4.51 4.99
CA ALA A 25 -5.09 -4.45 6.45
C ALA A 25 -5.94 -5.55 7.12
N ALA A 26 -7.05 -5.94 6.51
CA ALA A 26 -7.96 -6.96 7.04
C ALA A 26 -7.43 -8.40 6.87
N ARG A 27 -6.53 -8.65 5.91
CA ARG A 27 -6.03 -10.00 5.65
C ARG A 27 -4.92 -10.40 6.63
N PRO A 28 -4.98 -11.61 7.21
CA PRO A 28 -3.94 -12.10 8.10
C PRO A 28 -2.60 -12.22 7.35
N GLY A 29 -1.54 -11.69 7.96
CA GLY A 29 -0.20 -11.69 7.36
C GLY A 29 -0.09 -10.86 6.08
N PHE A 30 -1.04 -9.94 5.83
CA PHE A 30 -1.03 -9.06 4.66
C PHE A 30 -1.07 -9.80 3.32
N ASN A 31 -1.51 -11.07 3.32
CA ASN A 31 -1.54 -11.91 2.14
C ASN A 31 -2.84 -11.71 1.35
N LEU A 32 -2.73 -11.01 0.22
CA LEU A 32 -3.86 -10.74 -0.66
C LEU A 32 -4.21 -11.96 -1.52
N GLU A 33 -5.45 -12.41 -1.41
CA GLU A 33 -5.99 -13.48 -2.24
C GLU A 33 -6.27 -13.00 -3.67
N GLN A 34 -6.51 -13.96 -4.58
CA GLN A 34 -6.79 -13.64 -5.97
C GLN A 34 -8.07 -12.80 -6.13
N GLU A 35 -9.06 -13.01 -5.27
CA GLU A 35 -10.30 -12.23 -5.24
C GLU A 35 -10.05 -10.76 -4.87
N ASP A 36 -9.17 -10.50 -3.91
CA ASP A 36 -8.82 -9.13 -3.52
C ASP A 36 -8.11 -8.40 -4.67
N LYS A 37 -7.17 -9.09 -5.33
CA LYS A 37 -6.47 -8.55 -6.50
C LYS A 37 -7.43 -8.30 -7.66
N ALA A 38 -8.37 -9.21 -7.90
CA ALA A 38 -9.38 -9.05 -8.93
C ALA A 38 -10.29 -7.85 -8.64
N GLY A 39 -10.74 -7.69 -7.39
CA GLY A 39 -11.58 -6.56 -6.99
C GLY A 39 -10.89 -5.21 -7.15
N VAL A 40 -9.63 -5.09 -6.72
CA VAL A 40 -8.83 -3.87 -6.92
C VAL A 40 -8.62 -3.61 -8.41
N THR A 41 -8.32 -4.65 -9.21
CA THR A 41 -8.11 -4.51 -10.66
C THR A 41 -9.37 -4.05 -11.38
N ALA A 42 -10.54 -4.61 -11.04
CA ALA A 42 -11.83 -4.19 -11.61
C ALA A 42 -12.11 -2.71 -11.31
N ARG A 43 -11.80 -2.26 -10.09
CA ARG A 43 -11.97 -0.86 -9.70
C ARG A 43 -11.00 0.09 -10.39
N VAL A 44 -9.73 -0.29 -10.54
CA VAL A 44 -8.75 0.49 -11.33
C VAL A 44 -9.20 0.62 -12.78
N ARG A 45 -9.70 -0.48 -13.38
CA ARG A 45 -10.25 -0.46 -14.75
C ARG A 45 -11.46 0.46 -14.86
N HIS A 46 -12.38 0.41 -13.89
CA HIS A 46 -13.54 1.30 -13.90
C HIS A 46 -13.14 2.78 -13.82
N VAL A 47 -12.20 3.15 -12.95
CA VAL A 47 -11.67 4.53 -12.91
C VAL A 47 -10.96 4.90 -14.21
N GLY A 48 -10.34 3.92 -14.89
CA GLY A 48 -9.78 4.07 -16.24
C GLY A 48 -10.80 4.14 -17.38
N GLY A 49 -12.11 4.13 -17.09
CA GLY A 49 -13.18 4.26 -18.10
C GLY A 49 -13.62 2.95 -18.76
N PHE A 50 -13.20 1.80 -18.24
CA PHE A 50 -13.63 0.49 -18.73
C PHE A 50 -14.92 0.04 -18.04
N THR A 51 -15.84 -0.54 -18.80
CA THR A 51 -17.03 -1.19 -18.26
C THR A 51 -16.63 -2.47 -17.56
N ALA A 52 -16.86 -2.54 -16.25
CA ALA A 52 -16.58 -3.71 -15.43
C ALA A 52 -17.67 -3.86 -14.36
N ASP A 53 -17.97 -5.09 -13.98
CA ASP A 53 -18.77 -5.33 -12.78
C ASP A 53 -17.99 -4.87 -11.56
N LEU A 54 -18.62 -4.02 -10.77
CA LEU A 54 -17.99 -3.29 -9.68
C LEU A 54 -18.29 -3.96 -8.34
N PRO A 55 -17.31 -4.64 -7.71
CA PRO A 55 -17.48 -5.08 -6.34
C PRO A 55 -17.58 -3.86 -5.42
N GLU A 56 -18.44 -3.90 -4.39
CA GLU A 56 -18.59 -2.80 -3.43
C GLU A 56 -17.25 -2.38 -2.82
N CYS A 57 -17.06 -1.06 -2.67
CA CYS A 57 -15.91 -0.51 -1.98
C CYS A 57 -16.31 -0.23 -0.53
N SER A 58 -15.49 -0.71 0.41
CA SER A 58 -15.66 -0.37 1.82
C SER A 58 -14.46 0.45 2.29
N PRO A 59 -14.68 1.57 3.01
CA PRO A 59 -13.60 2.45 3.42
C PRO A 59 -12.69 1.79 4.47
N LEU A 60 -11.42 2.17 4.46
CA LEU A 60 -10.51 1.90 5.57
C LEU A 60 -10.98 2.67 6.81
N SER A 61 -11.05 1.98 7.94
CA SER A 61 -11.36 2.54 9.27
C SER A 61 -10.25 2.17 10.26
N ALA A 62 -10.21 2.86 11.41
CA ALA A 62 -9.23 2.60 12.46
C ALA A 62 -9.26 1.15 12.97
N GLU A 63 -10.41 0.49 12.95
CA GLU A 63 -10.58 -0.91 13.39
C GLU A 63 -9.82 -1.91 12.50
N HIS A 64 -9.55 -1.54 11.25
CA HIS A 64 -8.76 -2.35 10.34
C HIS A 64 -7.25 -2.23 10.57
N LEU A 65 -6.82 -1.15 11.23
CA LEU A 65 -5.42 -0.94 11.56
C LEU A 65 -5.11 -1.62 12.88
N ARG A 66 -4.09 -2.48 12.87
CA ARG A 66 -3.58 -3.07 14.11
C ARG A 66 -2.80 -2.00 14.85
N ALA A 67 -3.19 -1.74 16.10
CA ALA A 67 -2.37 -0.96 17.01
C ALA A 67 -1.02 -1.67 17.15
N ASN A 68 0.07 -0.97 16.80
CA ASN A 68 1.43 -1.50 16.96
C ASN A 68 1.61 -1.92 18.43
N SER A 69 1.66 -3.22 18.69
CA SER A 69 2.17 -3.70 19.96
C SER A 69 3.65 -3.31 20.00
N SER A 70 4.10 -2.66 21.07
CA SER A 70 5.45 -2.07 21.16
C SER A 70 6.60 -3.08 21.07
N ASN A 71 6.28 -4.36 20.90
CA ASN A 71 7.19 -5.50 20.90
C ASN A 71 7.22 -6.25 19.57
N GLU A 72 6.54 -5.76 18.53
CA GLU A 72 6.63 -6.34 17.19
C GLU A 72 7.91 -5.90 16.46
N PRO A 73 8.59 -6.81 15.74
CA PRO A 73 9.80 -6.49 15.00
C PRO A 73 9.49 -5.41 13.95
N ARG A 74 10.16 -4.27 14.08
CA ARG A 74 10.00 -3.15 13.16
C ARG A 74 10.51 -3.55 11.78
N ALA A 75 9.65 -3.47 10.77
CA ALA A 75 10.08 -3.61 9.39
C ALA A 75 11.00 -2.42 9.04
N VAL A 76 12.23 -2.72 8.62
CA VAL A 76 13.21 -1.73 8.15
C VAL A 76 13.34 -1.89 6.64
N LEU A 77 13.17 -0.79 5.91
CA LEU A 77 13.43 -0.76 4.47
C LEU A 77 14.95 -0.73 4.27
N CYS A 78 15.55 -1.85 3.84
CA CYS A 78 17.01 -1.95 3.67
C CYS A 78 17.48 -1.56 2.26
N SER A 79 16.70 -1.88 1.24
CA SER A 79 17.05 -1.61 -0.16
C SER A 79 15.85 -1.66 -1.08
N LEU A 80 15.95 -0.98 -2.22
CA LEU A 80 15.02 -1.06 -3.35
C LEU A 80 15.82 -1.46 -4.61
N GLY A 81 15.55 -2.65 -5.15
CA GLY A 81 16.12 -3.11 -6.43
C GLY A 81 16.11 -4.63 -6.61
N PRO A 82 16.42 -5.13 -7.82
CA PRO A 82 16.65 -4.38 -9.06
C PRO A 82 15.33 -3.79 -9.59
N VAL A 83 15.35 -2.49 -9.92
CA VAL A 83 14.15 -1.78 -10.36
C VAL A 83 13.98 -1.84 -11.89
N LYS A 84 12.73 -1.97 -12.33
CA LYS A 84 12.33 -1.88 -13.75
C LYS A 84 11.08 -1.01 -13.85
N HIS A 85 10.99 -0.19 -14.90
CA HIS A 85 9.86 0.73 -15.13
C HIS A 85 9.66 1.80 -14.02
N LEU A 86 10.72 2.14 -13.29
CA LEU A 86 10.72 3.13 -12.23
C LEU A 86 11.37 4.44 -12.72
N ASN A 87 10.61 5.20 -13.51
CA ASN A 87 10.93 6.54 -14.05
C ASN A 87 12.42 6.96 -13.99
N ARG A 88 12.84 7.68 -12.93
CA ARG A 88 14.18 8.29 -12.78
C ARG A 88 15.30 7.33 -12.35
N LEU A 89 15.02 6.04 -12.13
CA LEU A 89 16.02 5.06 -11.76
C LEU A 89 16.44 4.28 -13.00
N ALA A 90 17.75 4.14 -13.18
CA ALA A 90 18.28 3.30 -14.24
C ALA A 90 17.83 1.85 -14.01
N GLU A 91 17.61 1.12 -15.10
CA GLU A 91 17.33 -0.31 -15.01
C GLU A 91 18.48 -1.01 -14.24
N GLU A 92 18.13 -1.99 -13.42
CA GLU A 92 19.05 -2.73 -12.54
C GLU A 92 19.70 -1.93 -11.39
N GLN A 93 19.35 -0.65 -11.23
CA GLN A 93 19.85 0.15 -10.11
C GLN A 93 19.33 -0.40 -8.77
N GLN A 94 20.24 -0.47 -7.78
CA GLN A 94 19.90 -0.77 -6.40
C GLN A 94 20.10 0.48 -5.54
N LEU A 95 19.03 0.93 -4.89
CA LEU A 95 19.08 1.94 -3.83
C LEU A 95 19.22 1.23 -2.50
N ARG A 96 20.27 1.54 -1.74
CA ARG A 96 20.44 1.04 -0.36
C ARG A 96 20.04 2.14 0.61
N PHE A 97 19.25 1.77 1.60
CA PHE A 97 18.87 2.66 2.68
C PHE A 97 19.73 2.36 3.90
N ALA A 98 20.13 3.41 4.62
CA ALA A 98 20.75 3.28 5.91
C ALA A 98 19.77 2.60 6.89
N THR A 99 20.13 1.42 7.39
CA THR A 99 19.35 0.71 8.42
C THR A 99 19.49 1.35 9.80
N ASP A 100 20.54 2.14 9.98
CA ASP A 100 20.82 2.98 11.13
C ASP A 100 21.37 4.33 10.63
N GLY A 101 20.55 5.38 10.66
CA GLY A 101 20.87 6.70 10.12
C GLY A 101 19.83 7.28 9.16
N ILE A 102 20.23 8.30 8.38
CA ILE A 102 19.36 9.03 7.44
C ILE A 102 19.82 8.75 6.01
N THR A 103 18.89 8.38 5.12
CA THR A 103 19.12 8.32 3.68
C THR A 103 18.47 9.53 3.02
N ILE A 104 19.25 10.34 2.29
CA ILE A 104 18.75 11.49 1.54
C ILE A 104 18.76 11.12 0.05
N ILE A 105 17.60 11.23 -0.61
CA ILE A 105 17.41 10.96 -2.03
C ILE A 105 17.00 12.28 -2.69
N TYR A 106 17.69 12.66 -3.76
CA TYR A 106 17.45 13.87 -4.56
C TYR A 106 16.90 13.52 -5.95
#